data_AF-A0A2N2M627-F1
#
_entry.id   AF-A0A2N2M627-F1
#
_cell.length_a   1.000
_cell.length_b   1.000
_cell.length_c   1.000
_cell.angle_alpha   90.00
_cell.angle_beta   90.00
_cell.angle_gamma   90.00
#
_symmetry.space_group_name_H-M   'P 1'
#
loop_
_entity.id
_entity.type
_entity.pdbx_description
1 polymer ?
#
loop_
_entity_poly.entity_id
_entity_poly.type
_entity_poly.pdbx_seq_one_letter_code
_entity_poly.pdbx_strand_id
1 'polypeptide(L)'
;MSRNDYNRQAARRQRIRKTTLIVGVDIGNAFNAVGFMNKEGNVLGSCAKLYNNREGFEQFVNMIEGLKTKHHLRDVLIGMEPTGHYWRKLAYFGKEHGYEVRFVRTTALKHHRELDESSSAKSDQRDALTIANITREGKYIDTVIEDGVLR
;
A
#
# COMPACT_ATOMS: atom_id res chain seq x y z
N MET A 1 -20.11 -3.18 12.49
CA MET A 1 -20.01 -2.92 11.04
C MET A 1 -21.37 -3.17 10.41
N SER A 2 -21.84 -2.30 9.51
CA SER A 2 -23.16 -2.46 8.87
C SER A 2 -23.13 -3.51 7.75
N ARG A 3 -24.27 -4.14 7.42
CA ARG A 3 -24.40 -5.10 6.30
C ARG A 3 -23.93 -4.50 4.96
N ASN A 4 -24.10 -3.19 4.78
CA ASN A 4 -23.59 -2.46 3.62
C ASN A 4 -22.05 -2.40 3.55
N ASP A 5 -21.37 -2.27 4.70
CA ASP A 5 -19.91 -2.23 4.74
C ASP A 5 -19.29 -3.58 4.39
N TYR A 6 -19.95 -4.67 4.80
CA TYR A 6 -19.52 -6.02 4.47
C TYR A 6 -19.61 -6.30 2.96
N ASN A 7 -20.73 -5.94 2.34
CA ASN A 7 -20.92 -6.11 0.89
C ASN A 7 -19.89 -5.30 0.08
N ARG A 8 -19.59 -4.06 0.51
CA ARG A 8 -18.56 -3.22 -0.13
C ARG A 8 -17.16 -3.85 -0.01
N GLN A 9 -16.79 -4.34 1.16
CA GLN A 9 -15.51 -5.03 1.37
C GLN A 9 -15.39 -6.30 0.52
N ALA A 10 -16.44 -7.12 0.48
CA ALA A 10 -16.47 -8.33 -0.35
C ALA A 10 -16.28 -7.99 -1.84
N ALA A 11 -16.97 -6.97 -2.35
CA ALA A 11 -16.81 -6.50 -3.72
C ALA A 11 -15.37 -6.01 -4.01
N ARG A 12 -14.76 -5.27 -3.09
CA ARG A 12 -13.36 -4.81 -3.22
C ARG A 12 -12.39 -5.98 -3.28
N ARG A 13 -12.54 -6.99 -2.42
CA ARG A 13 -11.70 -8.19 -2.43
C ARG A 13 -11.86 -9.00 -3.73
N GLN A 14 -13.04 -9.01 -4.33
CA GLN A 14 -13.29 -9.66 -5.61
C GLN A 14 -12.61 -8.94 -6.79
N ARG A 15 -12.43 -7.61 -6.72
CA ARG A 15 -11.72 -6.83 -7.76
C ARG A 15 -10.23 -7.13 -7.83
N ILE A 16 -9.60 -7.48 -6.70
CA ILE A 16 -8.18 -7.83 -6.63
C ILE A 16 -8.01 -9.19 -7.32
N ARG A 17 -7.18 -9.28 -8.36
CA ARG A 17 -6.97 -10.50 -9.16
C ARG A 17 -5.68 -11.20 -8.75
N LYS A 18 -5.50 -12.45 -9.20
CA LYS A 18 -4.23 -13.17 -9.02
C LYS A 18 -3.05 -12.49 -9.73
N THR A 19 -3.37 -11.65 -10.72
CA THR A 19 -2.41 -10.85 -11.47
C THR A 19 -2.21 -9.45 -10.88
N THR A 20 -2.66 -9.19 -9.66
CA THR A 20 -2.50 -7.91 -8.98
C THR A 20 -1.35 -7.99 -8.00
N LEU A 21 -0.38 -7.07 -8.12
CA LEU A 21 0.62 -6.78 -7.10
C LEU A 21 -0.02 -5.87 -6.04
N ILE A 22 -0.01 -6.30 -4.79
CA ILE A 22 -0.45 -5.48 -3.66
C ILE A 22 0.77 -4.86 -3.00
N VAL A 23 0.76 -3.55 -2.87
CA VAL A 23 1.84 -2.76 -2.28
C VAL A 23 1.28 -2.08 -1.05
N GLY A 24 1.94 -2.25 0.10
CA GLY A 24 1.64 -1.46 1.29
C GLY A 24 2.76 -0.48 1.54
N VAL A 25 2.40 0.76 1.86
CA VAL A 25 3.36 1.82 2.17
C VAL A 25 3.05 2.39 3.54
N ASP A 26 4.03 2.30 4.43
CA ASP A 26 4.05 3.04 5.69
C ASP A 26 4.84 4.34 5.47
N ILE A 27 4.17 5.47 5.67
CA ILE A 27 4.69 6.79 5.29
C ILE A 27 5.40 7.41 6.48
N GLY A 28 6.72 7.58 6.36
CA GLY A 28 7.53 8.31 7.32
C GLY A 28 7.92 9.69 6.80
N ASN A 29 8.34 10.57 7.72
CA ASN A 29 8.80 11.91 7.37
C ASN A 29 10.07 11.87 6.49
N ALA A 30 11.07 11.09 6.89
CA ALA A 30 12.36 10.99 6.17
C ALA A 30 12.37 9.90 5.08
N PHE A 31 11.81 8.73 5.39
CA PHE A 31 11.76 7.58 4.51
C PHE A 31 10.44 6.84 4.71
N ASN A 32 9.99 6.13 3.68
CA ASN A 32 8.83 5.25 3.74
C ASN A 32 9.30 3.80 3.79
N ALA A 33 8.54 2.95 4.45
CA ALA A 33 8.69 1.51 4.34
C ALA A 33 7.67 0.96 3.35
N VAL A 34 8.08 -0.04 2.57
CA VAL A 34 7.27 -0.63 1.50
C VAL A 34 7.25 -2.15 1.65
N GLY A 35 6.08 -2.74 1.52
CA GLY A 35 5.87 -4.18 1.47
C GLY A 35 5.15 -4.59 0.19
N PHE A 36 5.57 -5.71 -0.40
CA PHE A 36 5.00 -6.25 -1.63
C PHE A 36 4.44 -7.64 -1.39
N MET A 37 3.21 -7.91 -1.84
CA MET A 37 2.62 -9.24 -1.75
C MET A 37 1.68 -9.55 -2.92
N ASN A 38 1.41 -10.83 -3.15
CA ASN A 38 0.39 -11.27 -4.10
C ASN A 38 -0.99 -11.41 -3.43
N LYS A 39 -2.02 -11.72 -4.24
CA LYS A 39 -3.39 -11.93 -3.77
C LYS A 39 -3.50 -13.06 -2.75
N GLU A 40 -2.68 -14.09 -2.87
CA GLU A 40 -2.65 -15.25 -1.97
C GLU A 40 -2.10 -14.88 -0.57
N GLY A 41 -1.36 -13.77 -0.47
CA GLY A 41 -0.78 -13.28 0.78
C GLY A 41 0.71 -13.62 0.92
N ASN A 42 1.34 -14.15 -0.13
CA ASN A 42 2.77 -14.41 -0.15
C ASN A 42 3.52 -13.09 -0.29
N VAL A 43 4.49 -12.86 0.60
CA VAL A 43 5.39 -11.71 0.52
C VAL A 43 6.36 -11.90 -0.65
N LEU A 44 6.41 -10.93 -1.55
CA LEU A 44 7.28 -10.93 -2.73
C LEU A 44 8.54 -10.08 -2.53
N GLY A 45 8.52 -9.18 -1.55
CA GLY A 45 9.65 -8.34 -1.17
C GLY A 45 9.26 -7.24 -0.19
N SER A 46 10.25 -6.48 0.27
CA SER A 46 10.05 -5.28 1.07
C SER A 46 11.26 -4.34 0.94
N CYS A 47 11.05 -3.06 1.23
CA CYS A 47 12.09 -2.04 1.32
C CYS A 47 11.89 -1.25 2.61
N ALA A 48 12.89 -1.21 3.48
CA ALA A 48 12.78 -0.49 4.75
C ALA A 48 12.92 1.03 4.62
N LYS A 49 13.62 1.48 3.57
CA LYS A 49 14.01 2.88 3.41
C LYS A 49 13.85 3.31 1.97
N LEU A 50 12.64 3.74 1.64
CA LEU A 50 12.33 4.44 0.41
C LEU A 50 12.39 5.94 0.65
N TYR A 51 13.33 6.64 0.04
CA TYR A 51 13.49 8.08 0.25
C TYR A 51 12.37 8.89 -0.39
N ASN A 52 11.95 9.98 0.28
CA ASN A 52 10.93 10.92 -0.20
C ASN A 52 11.48 11.91 -1.24
N ASN A 53 12.25 11.42 -2.21
CA ASN A 53 12.86 12.18 -3.30
C ASN A 53 12.66 11.45 -4.64
N ARG A 54 13.06 12.09 -5.74
CA ARG A 54 12.89 11.55 -7.09
C ARG A 54 13.58 10.19 -7.27
N GLU A 55 14.81 10.05 -6.83
CA GLU A 55 15.57 8.79 -6.94
C GLU A 55 14.90 7.64 -6.19
N GLY A 56 14.38 7.91 -4.98
CA GLY A 56 13.61 6.94 -4.21
C GLY A 56 12.32 6.53 -4.93
N PHE A 57 11.64 7.46 -5.60
CA PHE A 57 10.43 7.15 -6.36
C PHE A 57 10.72 6.37 -7.66
N GLU A 58 11.82 6.67 -8.34
CA GLU A 58 12.28 5.87 -9.48
C GLU A 58 12.66 4.45 -9.02
N GLN A 59 13.33 4.31 -7.88
CA GLN A 59 13.60 3.01 -7.26
C GLN A 59 12.30 2.25 -6.93
N PHE A 60 11.27 2.95 -6.43
CA PHE A 60 9.96 2.37 -6.15
C PHE A 60 9.32 1.75 -7.40
N VAL A 61 9.30 2.49 -8.50
CA VAL A 61 8.76 2.01 -9.78
C VAL A 61 9.57 0.83 -10.31
N ASN A 62 10.90 0.91 -10.26
CA ASN A 62 11.77 -0.18 -10.70
C ASN A 62 11.51 -1.48 -9.90
N MET A 63 11.30 -1.38 -8.59
CA MET A 63 10.93 -2.53 -7.76
C MET A 63 9.57 -3.11 -8.18
N ILE A 64 8.56 -2.26 -8.41
CA ILE A 64 7.23 -2.68 -8.85
C ILE A 64 7.29 -3.41 -10.20
N GLU A 65 7.94 -2.81 -11.21
CA GLU A 65 8.01 -3.38 -12.55
C GLU A 65 8.86 -4.65 -12.60
N GLY A 66 9.95 -4.71 -11.80
CA GLY A 66 10.74 -5.92 -11.62
C GLY A 66 9.92 -7.07 -11.03
N LEU A 67 9.12 -6.79 -9.99
CA LEU A 67 8.23 -7.79 -9.38
C LEU A 67 7.09 -8.21 -10.32
N LYS A 68 6.51 -7.26 -11.06
CA LYS A 68 5.48 -7.56 -12.08
C LYS A 68 6.02 -8.52 -13.13
N THR A 69 7.20 -8.23 -13.66
CA THR A 69 7.85 -9.07 -14.68
C THR A 69 8.16 -10.45 -14.13
N LYS A 70 8.79 -10.51 -12.95
CA LYS A 70 9.21 -11.76 -12.31
C LYS A 70 8.04 -12.69 -11.95
N HIS A 71 6.91 -12.12 -11.55
CA HIS A 71 5.75 -12.87 -11.06
C HIS A 71 4.55 -12.85 -12.02
N HIS A 72 4.74 -12.36 -13.25
CA HIS A 72 3.69 -12.25 -14.29
C HIS A 72 2.44 -11.48 -13.82
N LEU A 73 2.65 -10.40 -13.06
CA LEU A 73 1.60 -9.52 -12.57
C LEU A 73 1.38 -8.36 -13.56
N ARG A 74 0.15 -7.85 -13.59
CA ARG A 74 -0.31 -6.82 -14.54
C ARG A 74 -0.78 -5.57 -13.84
N ASP A 75 -1.59 -5.75 -12.80
CA ASP A 75 -2.21 -4.67 -12.06
C ASP A 75 -1.41 -4.35 -10.80
N VAL A 76 -1.47 -3.10 -10.34
CA VAL A 76 -0.84 -2.66 -9.08
C VAL A 76 -1.89 -1.96 -8.23
N LEU A 77 -2.03 -2.41 -6.98
CA LEU A 77 -2.88 -1.79 -5.98
C LEU A 77 -2.02 -1.37 -4.78
N ILE A 78 -1.88 -0.07 -4.58
CA ILE A 78 -1.11 0.56 -3.51
C ILE A 78 -2.07 0.94 -2.38
N GLY A 79 -1.82 0.39 -1.20
CA GLY A 79 -2.40 0.80 0.07
C GLY A 79 -1.44 1.68 0.84
N MET A 80 -1.93 2.78 1.38
CA MET A 80 -1.15 3.65 2.27
C MET A 80 -1.99 4.18 3.42
N GLU A 81 -1.39 4.37 4.58
CA GLU A 81 -2.00 5.11 5.66
C GLU A 81 -1.79 6.62 5.42
N PRO A 82 -2.85 7.45 5.40
CA PRO A 82 -2.73 8.89 5.15
C PRO A 82 -2.27 9.63 6.41
N THR A 83 -1.07 9.31 6.91
CA THR A 83 -0.48 10.01 8.07
C THR A 83 0.29 11.24 7.58
N GLY A 84 -0.16 12.44 7.98
CA GLY A 84 0.45 13.69 7.55
C GLY A 84 0.17 14.03 6.07
N HIS A 85 1.11 14.71 5.41
CA HIS A 85 0.98 15.17 4.01
C HIS A 85 1.97 14.49 3.04
N TYR A 86 2.94 13.72 3.54
CA TYR A 86 4.01 13.11 2.73
C TYR A 86 3.49 12.06 1.74
N TRP A 87 2.37 11.42 2.06
CA TRP A 87 1.71 10.45 1.17
C TRP A 87 1.36 11.04 -0.20
N ARG A 88 1.09 12.36 -0.29
CA ARG A 88 0.66 13.03 -1.53
C ARG A 88 1.65 12.80 -2.66
N LYS A 89 2.94 13.01 -2.39
CA LYS A 89 3.99 12.92 -3.41
C LYS A 89 4.03 11.51 -4.02
N LEU A 90 4.05 10.48 -3.18
CA LEU A 90 4.09 9.10 -3.64
C LEU A 90 2.78 8.65 -4.30
N ALA A 91 1.64 9.10 -3.77
CA ALA A 91 0.32 8.78 -4.33
C ALA A 91 0.13 9.34 -5.73
N TYR A 92 0.49 10.62 -5.95
CA TYR A 92 0.43 11.23 -7.28
C TYR A 92 1.42 10.56 -8.23
N PHE A 93 2.66 10.34 -7.80
CA PHE A 93 3.66 9.64 -8.61
C PHE A 93 3.19 8.24 -9.04
N GLY A 94 2.59 7.46 -8.12
CA GLY A 94 2.02 6.16 -8.45
C GLY A 94 0.85 6.25 -9.43
N LYS A 95 -0.02 7.25 -9.27
CA LYS A 95 -1.14 7.50 -10.19
C LYS A 95 -0.66 7.86 -11.61
N GLU A 96 0.38 8.68 -11.73
CA GLU A 96 0.99 9.04 -13.03
C GLU A 96 1.53 7.80 -13.78
N HIS A 97 1.93 6.76 -13.05
CA HIS A 97 2.34 5.47 -13.60
C HIS A 97 1.17 4.48 -13.83
N GLY A 98 -0.08 4.93 -13.63
CA GLY A 98 -1.28 4.12 -13.84
C GLY A 98 -1.60 3.14 -12.69
N TYR A 99 -0.98 3.28 -11.52
CA TYR A 99 -1.25 2.43 -10.37
C TYR A 99 -2.52 2.86 -9.63
N GLU A 100 -3.29 1.88 -9.13
CA GLU A 100 -4.43 2.16 -8.28
C GLU A 100 -3.95 2.48 -6.86
N VAL A 101 -4.34 3.63 -6.31
CA VAL A 101 -3.97 4.05 -4.96
C VAL A 101 -5.22 4.11 -4.07
N ARG A 102 -5.14 3.49 -2.89
CA ARG A 102 -6.20 3.44 -1.88
C ARG A 102 -5.65 3.74 -0.49
N PHE A 103 -6.49 4.35 0.35
CA PHE A 103 -6.13 4.64 1.73
C PHE A 103 -6.67 3.58 2.69
N VAL A 104 -5.83 3.11 3.59
CA VAL A 104 -6.26 2.27 4.72
C VAL A 104 -6.55 3.16 5.94
N ARG A 105 -7.48 2.71 6.80
CA ARG A 105 -7.79 3.41 8.05
C ARG A 105 -6.74 3.09 9.10
N THR A 106 -6.24 4.11 9.80
CA THR A 106 -5.34 3.99 10.97
C THR A 106 -5.85 3.02 12.03
N THR A 107 -7.16 2.96 12.25
CA THR A 107 -7.76 2.04 13.23
C THR A 107 -7.54 0.56 12.87
N ALA A 108 -7.49 0.22 11.58
CA ALA A 108 -7.20 -1.14 11.15
C ALA A 108 -5.74 -1.52 11.38
N LEU A 109 -4.81 -0.56 11.26
CA LEU A 109 -3.40 -0.76 11.56
C LEU A 109 -3.15 -0.94 13.05
N LYS A 110 -3.77 -0.11 13.90
CA LYS A 110 -3.66 -0.22 15.37
C LYS A 110 -4.10 -1.58 15.91
N HIS A 111 -5.22 -2.08 15.43
CA HIS A 111 -5.72 -3.41 15.84
C HIS A 111 -4.78 -4.56 15.44
N HIS A 112 -4.07 -4.42 14.30
CA HIS A 112 -3.05 -5.38 13.90
C HIS A 112 -1.77 -5.26 14.74
N ARG A 113 -1.35 -4.04 15.09
CA ARG A 113 -0.18 -3.81 15.95
C ARG A 113 -0.36 -4.42 17.35
N GLU A 114 -1.57 -4.36 17.91
CA GLU A 114 -1.92 -4.98 19.20
C GLU A 114 -1.76 -6.52 19.19
N LEU A 115 -1.79 -7.14 18.02
CA LEU A 115 -1.65 -8.60 17.87
C LEU A 115 -0.18 -9.04 17.66
N ASP A 116 0.73 -8.12 17.31
CA ASP A 116 2.07 -8.40 16.76
C ASP A 116 3.23 -7.73 17.53
N GLU A 117 3.18 -7.70 18.88
CA GLU A 117 4.20 -7.07 19.72
C GLU A 117 5.61 -7.71 19.62
N SER A 118 6.47 -7.23 18.71
CA SER A 118 7.93 -7.38 18.83
C SER A 118 8.72 -6.40 17.93
N SER A 119 9.62 -5.59 18.53
CA SER A 119 10.77 -4.87 17.91
C SER A 119 10.50 -3.76 16.86
N SER A 120 11.07 -2.57 17.12
CA SER A 120 10.77 -1.29 16.46
C SER A 120 11.34 -1.06 15.04
N ALA A 121 12.52 -1.58 14.67
CA ALA A 121 13.06 -1.39 13.29
C ALA A 121 12.53 -2.42 12.29
N LYS A 122 12.15 -3.61 12.78
CA LYS A 122 11.33 -4.55 12.02
C LYS A 122 9.88 -4.06 11.93
N SER A 123 9.48 -3.07 12.74
CA SER A 123 8.11 -2.54 12.75
C SER A 123 7.75 -1.88 11.43
N ASP A 124 8.53 -0.94 10.90
CA ASP A 124 8.10 -0.17 9.71
C ASP A 124 7.88 -1.08 8.48
N GLN A 125 8.76 -2.06 8.25
CA GLN A 125 8.56 -3.05 7.18
C GLN A 125 7.37 -3.97 7.45
N ARG A 126 7.14 -4.35 8.72
CA ARG A 126 5.98 -5.14 9.12
C ARG A 126 4.70 -4.34 8.96
N ASP A 127 4.69 -3.07 9.34
CA ASP A 127 3.58 -2.14 9.19
C ASP A 127 3.25 -1.97 7.71
N ALA A 128 4.26 -1.81 6.84
CA ALA A 128 4.06 -1.80 5.40
C ALA A 128 3.44 -3.11 4.87
N LEU A 129 3.87 -4.28 5.36
CA LEU A 129 3.27 -5.57 5.00
C LEU A 129 1.84 -5.73 5.55
N THR A 130 1.57 -5.21 6.75
CA THR A 130 0.25 -5.18 7.37
C THR A 130 -0.69 -4.30 6.54
N ILE A 131 -0.24 -3.11 6.12
CA ILE A 131 -0.99 -2.22 5.22
C ILE A 131 -1.27 -2.94 3.89
N ALA A 132 -0.30 -3.67 3.34
CA ALA A 132 -0.50 -4.47 2.14
C ALA A 132 -1.60 -5.54 2.37
N ASN A 133 -1.56 -6.25 3.50
CA ASN A 133 -2.55 -7.29 3.79
C ASN A 133 -3.96 -6.71 4.02
N ILE A 134 -4.10 -5.61 4.76
CA ILE A 134 -5.36 -4.89 4.94
C ILE A 134 -5.94 -4.48 3.58
N THR A 135 -5.07 -4.01 2.68
CA THR A 135 -5.45 -3.60 1.32
C THR A 135 -5.92 -4.79 0.49
N ARG A 136 -5.19 -5.91 0.57
CA ARG A 136 -5.53 -7.20 -0.06
C ARG A 136 -6.91 -7.73 0.39
N GLU A 137 -7.29 -7.46 1.63
CA GLU A 137 -8.59 -7.83 2.19
C GLU A 137 -9.73 -6.89 1.80
N GLY A 138 -9.46 -5.82 1.06
CA GLY A 138 -10.47 -4.83 0.65
C GLY A 138 -10.85 -3.83 1.74
N LYS A 139 -10.07 -3.76 2.83
CA LYS A 139 -10.29 -2.88 4.00
C LYS A 139 -9.71 -1.48 3.80
N TYR A 140 -9.96 -0.89 2.63
CA TYR A 140 -9.54 0.47 2.29
C TYR A 140 -10.75 1.39 2.03
N ILE A 141 -10.49 2.69 1.93
CA ILE A 141 -11.49 3.71 1.63
C ILE A 141 -11.50 3.95 0.12
N ASP A 142 -12.70 4.02 -0.47
CA ASP A 142 -12.88 4.48 -1.84
C ASP A 142 -12.77 6.02 -1.85
N THR A 143 -11.57 6.53 -1.62
CA THR A 143 -11.28 7.95 -1.76
C THR A 143 -10.87 8.21 -3.19
N VAL A 144 -11.53 9.18 -3.83
CA VAL A 144 -10.98 9.82 -5.02
C VAL A 144 -9.94 10.81 -4.50
N ILE A 145 -8.66 10.60 -4.81
CA ILE A 145 -7.66 11.67 -4.64
C ILE A 145 -8.03 12.72 -5.68
N GLU A 146 -8.79 13.73 -5.24
CA GLU A 146 -9.12 14.91 -6.03
C GLU A 146 -7.86 15.72 -6.27
N ASP A 147 -7.67 16.15 -7.51
CA ASP A 147 -6.51 16.90 -7.99
C ASP A 147 -6.62 18.36 -7.49
N GLY A 148 -6.51 18.52 -6.17
CA GLY A 148 -6.66 19.79 -5.48
C GLY A 148 -5.34 20.55 -5.47
N VAL A 149 -5.08 21.30 -6.54
CA VAL A 149 -4.27 22.53 -6.61
C VAL A 149 -3.06 22.54 -5.67
N LEU A 150 -1.97 21.87 -6.04
CA LEU A 150 -0.60 22.21 -5.62
C LEU A 150 0.35 21.77 -6.75
N ARG A 151 0.30 22.52 -7.86
CA ARG A 151 1.44 22.71 -8.75
C ARG A 151 2.40 23.70 -8.11
#